data_AF-A0A849WDR5-F1
#
_entry.id   AF-A0A849WDR5-F1
#
_cell.length_a   1.000
_cell.length_b   1.000
_cell.length_c   1.000
_cell.angle_alpha   90.00
_cell.angle_beta   90.00
_cell.angle_gamma   90.00
#
_symmetry.space_group_name_H-M   'P 1'
#
loop_
_entity.id
_entity.type
_entity.pdbx_description
1 polymer ?
#
loop_
_entity_poly.entity_id
_entity_poly.type
_entity_poly.pdbx_seq_one_letter_code
_entity_poly.pdbx_strand_id
1 'polypeptide(L)' 'MPVIFKCSCGEYISVPNKYIGKKLQCPQCQNIINVPVPGEEEKKTE' A
#
# COMPACT_ATOMS: atom_id res chain seq x y z
N MET A 1 -1.89 6.22 11.31
CA MET A 1 -2.81 5.15 10.86
C MET A 1 -2.05 4.23 9.92
N PRO A 2 -2.29 2.91 9.92
CA PRO A 2 -1.74 2.00 8.92
C PRO A 2 -2.63 1.94 7.68
N VAL A 3 -2.02 1.75 6.50
CA VAL A 3 -2.70 1.45 5.24
C VAL A 3 -2.80 -0.06 5.11
N ILE A 4 -4.00 -0.55 4.80
CA ILE A 4 -4.22 -1.98 4.54
C ILE A 4 -4.54 -2.12 3.06
N PHE A 5 -3.74 -2.91 2.35
CA PHE A 5 -3.97 -3.20 0.94
C PHE A 5 -3.72 -4.68 0.64
N LYS A 6 -4.37 -5.18 -0.41
CA LYS A 6 -4.25 -6.57 -0.83
C LYS A 6 -3.06 -6.72 -1.78
N CYS A 7 -2.18 -7.67 -1.48
CA CYS A 7 -1.07 -8.05 -2.35
C CYS A 7 -1.57 -8.92 -3.51
N SER A 8 -0.82 -8.98 -4.62
CA SER A 8 -1.12 -9.84 -5.76
C SER A 8 -1.15 -11.34 -5.41
N CYS A 9 -0.52 -11.76 -4.32
CA CYS A 9 -0.62 -13.13 -3.82
C CYS A 9 -1.95 -13.44 -3.12
N GLY A 10 -2.78 -12.44 -2.85
CA GLY A 10 -4.03 -12.58 -2.12
C GLY A 10 -3.97 -12.18 -0.65
N GLU A 11 -2.77 -11.92 -0.12
CA GLU A 11 -2.56 -11.58 1.30
C GLU A 11 -2.89 -10.11 1.61
N TYR A 12 -3.46 -9.85 2.79
CA TYR A 12 -3.71 -8.49 3.28
C TYR A 12 -2.49 -7.96 4.02
N ILE A 13 -1.96 -6.82 3.55
CA ILE A 13 -0.75 -6.22 4.10
C ILE A 13 -1.11 -4.90 4.74
N SER A 14 -0.88 -4.83 6.05
CA SER A 14 -0.98 -3.60 6.83
C SER A 14 0.40 -2.95 6.96
N VAL A 15 0.59 -1.76 6.39
CA VAL A 15 1.85 -1.02 6.50
C VAL A 15 1.63 0.35 7.12
N PRO A 16 2.56 0.85 7.95
CA PRO A 16 2.45 2.21 8.48
C PRO A 16 2.56 3.28 7.38
N ASN A 17 1.87 4.40 7.53
CA ASN A 17 1.90 5.53 6.58
C ASN A 17 3.31 6.04 6.21
N LYS A 18 4.33 5.84 7.07
CA LYS A 18 5.73 6.20 6.79
C LYS A 18 6.35 5.45 5.60
N TYR A 19 5.70 4.37 5.15
CA TYR A 19 6.12 3.57 4.00
C TYR A 19 5.31 3.88 2.74
N ILE A 20 4.33 4.79 2.78
CA ILE A 20 3.61 5.25 1.60
C ILE A 20 4.60 5.78 0.55
N GLY A 21 4.42 5.35 -0.70
CA GLY A 21 5.32 5.70 -1.81
C GLY A 21 6.66 4.95 -1.79
N LYS A 22 6.93 4.11 -0.79
CA LYS A 22 8.10 3.23 -0.77
C LYS A 22 7.78 1.85 -1.34
N LYS A 23 8.83 1.17 -1.77
CA LYS A 23 8.79 -0.25 -2.15
C LYS A 23 9.09 -1.09 -0.92
N LEU A 24 8.26 -2.08 -0.67
CA LEU A 24 8.49 -3.06 0.38
C LEU A 24 8.31 -4.47 -0.15
N GLN A 25 8.88 -5.42 0.57
CA GLN A 25 8.80 -6.84 0.21
C GLN A 25 7.61 -7.46 0.95
N CYS A 26 6.74 -8.15 0.22
CA CYS A 26 5.64 -8.90 0.83
C CYS A 26 6.22 -10.00 1.73
N PRO A 27 5.80 -10.13 3.00
CA PRO A 27 6.29 -11.19 3.88
C PRO A 27 5.82 -12.58 3.46
N GLN A 28 4.78 -12.69 2.63
CA GLN A 28 4.16 -13.94 2.23
C GLN A 28 4.80 -14.50 0.94
N CYS A 29 4.80 -13.70 -0.13
CA CYS A 29 5.30 -14.12 -1.44
C CYS A 29 6.67 -13.51 -1.81
N GLN A 30 7.23 -12.65 -0.96
CA GLN A 30 8.49 -11.95 -1.19
C GLN A 30 8.51 -11.05 -2.44
N ASN A 31 7.34 -10.73 -3.01
CA ASN A 31 7.26 -9.77 -4.11
C ASN A 31 7.49 -8.34 -3.64
N ILE A 32 8.13 -7.56 -4.52
CA ILE A 32 8.27 -6.12 -4.34
C ILE A 32 6.93 -5.46 -4.66
N ILE A 33 6.34 -4.83 -3.65
CA ILE A 33 5.07 -4.11 -3.72
C ILE A 33 5.30 -2.63 -3.44
N ASN A 34 4.70 -1.79 -4.27
CA ASN A 34 4.65 -0.35 -4.05
C ASN A 34 3.48 -0.04 -3.12
N VAL A 35 3.73 0.67 -2.03
CA VAL A 35 2.67 1.07 -1.11
C VAL A 35 1.84 2.18 -1.76
N PRO A 36 0.55 1.96 -2.02
CA PRO A 36 -0.32 2.99 -2.57
C PRO A 36 -0.51 4.11 -1.53
N VAL A 37 -0.64 5.34 -2.01
CA VAL A 37 -1.02 6.49 -1.18
C VAL A 37 -2.54 6.42 -1.01
N PRO A 38 -3.07 6.16 0.20
CA PRO A 38 -4.50 6.30 0.47
C PRO A 38 -4.83 7.80 0.49
N GLY A 39 -5.11 8.40 -0.67
CA GLY A 39 -5.46 9.82 -0.73
C GLY A 39 -5.05 10.60 -1.98
N GLU A 40 -5.17 10.03 -3.17
CA GLU A 40 -5.32 10.84 -4.41
C GLU A 40 -6.72 10.65 -5.02
N GLU A 41 -7.76 10.59 -4.17
CA GLU A 41 -9.17 10.67 -4.60
C GLU A 41 -9.91 11.90 -4.02
N GLU A 42 -9.19 12.84 -3.40
CA GLU A 42 -9.76 14.11 -2.91
C GLU A 42 -9.05 15.33 -3.53
N LYS A 43 -9.14 15.49 -4.86
CA LYS A 43 -9.18 16.79 -5.57
C LYS A 43 -9.50 16.61 -7.07
N LYS A 44 -10.74 16.20 -7.36
CA LYS A 44 -11.43 16.53 -8.63
C LYS A 44 -12.83 17.07 -8.32
N THR A 45 -12.84 18.30 -7.84
CA THR A 45 -13.95 19.27 -7.79
C THR A 45 -13.22 20.60 -7.88
N GLU A 46 -13.41 21.50 -8.83
CA GLU A 46 -14.32 21.70 -9.96
C GLU A 46 -13.56 22.59 -10.96
#